data_AF-A0A7V1ZL44-F1
#
_entry.id   AF-A0A7V1ZL44-F1
#
_cell.length_a   1.000
_cell.length_b   1.000
_cell.length_c   1.000
_cell.angle_alpha   90.00
_cell.angle_beta   90.00
_cell.angle_gamma   90.00
#
_symmetry.space_group_name_H-M   'P 1'
#
loop_
_entity.id
_entity.type
_entity.pdbx_description
1 polymer ?
#
loop_
_entity_poly.entity_id
_entity_poly.type
_entity_poly.pdbx_seq_one_letter_code
_entity_poly.pdbx_strand_id
1 'polypeptide(L)' 'MTIKRICWDCPDAPVREWRVVSEGNGREGHLFKISCPACKKETRVFGWMIGCECESCKSQVIGAAK' A
#
# COMPACT_ATOMS: atom_id res chain seq x y z
N MET A 1 6.92 7.03 6.33
CA MET A 1 6.62 7.03 4.88
C MET A 1 5.12 7.24 4.68
N THR A 2 4.72 8.06 3.70
CA THR A 2 3.31 8.25 3.30
C THR A 2 3.11 7.75 1.87
N ILE A 3 1.92 7.23 1.59
CA ILE A 3 1.56 6.63 0.30
C ILE A 3 0.34 7.38 -0.24
N LYS A 4 0.42 7.79 -1.51
CA LYS A 4 -0.69 8.44 -2.21
C LYS A 4 -1.72 7.41 -2.66
N ARG A 5 -2.80 7.25 -1.90
CA ARG A 5 -3.93 6.35 -2.21
C ARG A 5 -5.21 6.92 -1.61
N ILE A 6 -6.33 6.76 -2.31
CA ILE A 6 -7.63 7.26 -1.83
C ILE A 6 -8.23 6.27 -0.82
N CYS A 7 -8.57 6.74 0.38
CA CYS A 7 -9.45 6.05 1.31
C CYS A 7 -10.91 6.47 1.03
N TRP A 8 -11.71 5.54 0.54
CA TRP A 8 -13.13 5.78 0.22
C TRP A 8 -14.07 5.60 1.42
N ASP A 9 -13.57 5.06 2.53
CA ASP A 9 -14.36 4.82 3.75
C ASP A 9 -14.41 6.03 4.71
N CYS A 10 -13.73 7.14 4.38
CA CYS A 10 -13.75 8.33 5.24
C CYS A 10 -15.06 9.11 5.01
N PRO A 11 -15.87 9.36 6.04
CA PRO A 11 -17.21 9.93 5.90
C PRO A 11 -17.20 11.41 5.47
N ASP A 12 -16.21 12.19 5.89
CA ASP A 12 -16.16 13.63 5.62
C ASP A 12 -15.52 13.98 4.28
N ALA A 13 -14.42 13.31 3.92
CA ALA A 13 -13.72 13.52 2.66
C ALA A 13 -12.78 12.35 2.33
N PRO A 14 -12.58 12.03 1.03
CA PRO A 14 -11.61 11.02 0.62
C PRO A 14 -10.18 11.47 1.00
N VAL A 15 -9.57 10.74 1.92
CA VAL A 15 -8.17 10.96 2.30
C VAL A 15 -7.27 10.40 1.21
N ARG A 16 -6.35 11.23 0.68
CA ARG A 16 -5.46 10.86 -0.42
C ARG A 16 -4.11 10.30 0.02
N GLU A 17 -3.85 10.28 1.32
CA GLU A 17 -2.57 9.86 1.89
C GLU A 17 -2.77 8.85 3.02
N TRP A 18 -2.10 7.72 2.90
CA TRP A 18 -2.04 6.69 3.93
C TRP A 18 -0.66 6.71 4.59
N ARG A 19 -0.59 6.34 5.87
CA ARG A 19 0.69 6.17 6.58
C ARG A 19 1.11 4.71 6.55
N VAL A 20 2.39 4.45 6.28
CA VAL A 20 2.98 3.13 6.49
C VAL A 20 3.10 2.89 8.01
N VAL A 21 2.55 1.78 8.47
CA VAL A 21 2.59 1.35 9.87
C VAL A 21 3.70 0.32 10.06
N SER A 22 3.83 -0.62 9.14
CA SER A 22 4.88 -1.62 9.15
C SER A 22 5.14 -2.15 7.74
N GLU A 23 6.32 -2.70 7.53
CA GLU A 23 6.71 -3.39 6.31
C GLU A 23 7.20 -4.79 6.64
N GLY A 24 7.14 -5.70 5.67
CA GLY A 24 7.62 -7.06 5.84
C GLY A 24 7.60 -7.83 4.52
N ASN A 25 8.25 -8.99 4.51
CA ASN A 25 8.26 -9.86 3.34
C ASN A 25 7.09 -10.85 3.41
N GLY A 26 6.22 -10.79 2.41
CA GLY A 26 5.21 -11.82 2.14
C GLY A 26 5.75 -12.87 1.15
N ARG A 27 5.00 -13.97 1.01
CA ARG A 27 5.34 -15.06 0.06
C ARG A 27 5.42 -14.57 -1.39
N GLU A 28 4.64 -13.54 -1.71
CA GLU A 28 4.57 -12.89 -3.01
C GLU A 28 5.31 -11.54 -3.01
N GLY A 29 6.31 -11.33 -2.16
CA GLY A 29 7.14 -10.12 -2.17
C GLY A 29 6.86 -9.12 -1.05
N HIS A 30 7.32 -7.88 -1.22
CA HIS A 30 7.32 -6.88 -0.14
C HIS A 30 5.91 -6.36 0.14
N LEU A 31 5.48 -6.43 1.40
CA LEU A 31 4.13 -6.12 1.85
C LEU A 31 4.15 -5.00 2.89
N PHE A 32 3.33 -3.98 2.66
CA PHE A 32 3.19 -2.83 3.54
C PHE A 32 1.84 -2.87 4.22
N LYS A 33 1.85 -2.72 5.55
CA LYS A 33 0.66 -2.40 6.32
C LYS A 33 0.51 -0.89 6.36
N ILE A 34 -0.64 -0.39 5.90
CA ILE A 34 -0.92 1.03 5.81
C ILE A 34 -2.16 1.37 6.64
N SER A 35 -2.19 2.56 7.23
CA SER A 35 -3.31 3.06 8.02
C SER A 35 -3.78 4.42 7.50
N CYS A 36 -5.10 4.58 7.39
CA CYS A 36 -5.72 5.85 7.07
C CYS A 36 -5.60 6.79 8.29
N PRO A 37 -5.03 8.01 8.14
CA PRO A 37 -4.84 8.91 9.27
C PRO A 37 -6.16 9.41 9.88
N ALA A 38 -7.24 9.50 9.09
CA ALA A 38 -8.54 9.99 9.55
C ALA A 38 -9.35 8.88 10.26
N CYS A 39 -9.72 7.82 9.57
CA CYS A 39 -10.58 6.76 10.11
C CYS A 39 -9.82 5.61 10.80
N LYS A 40 -8.48 5.65 10.84
CA LYS A 40 -7.59 4.61 11.41
C LYS A 40 -7.69 3.23 10.77
N LYS A 41 -8.52 3.05 9.74
CA LYS A 41 -8.64 1.80 8.98
C LYS A 41 -7.28 1.35 8.48
N GLU A 42 -6.97 0.08 8.69
CA GLU A 42 -5.73 -0.54 8.23
C GLU A 42 -5.99 -1.43 7.01
N THR A 43 -5.06 -1.44 6.07
CA THR A 43 -5.06 -2.38 4.95
C THR A 43 -3.64 -2.78 4.57
N ARG A 44 -3.50 -3.77 3.71
CA ARG A 44 -2.22 -4.26 3.20
C ARG A 44 -2.10 -3.95 1.72
N VAL A 45 -0.94 -3.48 1.30
CA VAL A 45 -0.61 -3.22 -0.09
C VAL A 45 0.76 -3.79 -0.40
N PHE A 46 0.92 -4.37 -1.59
CA PHE A 46 2.23 -4.77 -2.09
C PHE A 46 3.08 -3.55 -2.43
N GLY A 47 4.39 -3.67 -2.24
CA GLY A 47 5.37 -2.61 -2.47
C GLY A 47 5.36 -2.07 -3.90
N TRP A 48 5.16 -2.93 -4.89
CA TRP A 48 5.10 -2.51 -6.29
C TRP A 48 3.89 -1.58 -6.57
N MET A 49 2.77 -1.73 -5.87
CA MET A 49 1.60 -0.85 -6.02
C MET A 49 1.85 0.58 -5.51
N ILE A 50 2.91 0.79 -4.75
CA ILE A 50 3.27 2.09 -4.16
C ILE A 50 4.61 2.60 -4.67
N GLY A 51 5.15 2.01 -5.74
CA GLY A 51 6.42 2.40 -6.34
C GLY A 51 7.64 2.06 -5.48
N CYS A 52 7.57 1.02 -4.64
CA CYS A 52 8.73 0.55 -3.89
C CYS A 52 9.81 0.01 -4.85
N GLU A 53 11.04 0.49 -4.71
CA GLU A 53 12.15 0.18 -5.62
C GLU A 53 12.98 -1.05 -5.21
N CYS A 54 12.50 -1.81 -4.24
CA CYS A 54 13.17 -3.01 -3.76
C CYS A 54 13.33 -4.06 -4.86
N GLU A 55 14.36 -4.90 -4.80
CA GLU A 55 14.59 -5.95 -5.81
C GLU A 55 13.38 -6.89 -5.93
N SER A 56 12.83 -7.33 -4.78
CA SER A 56 11.59 -8.13 -4.74
C SER A 56 10.39 -7.43 -5.37
N CYS A 57 10.34 -6.09 -5.36
CA CYS A 57 9.26 -5.28 -5.91
C CYS A 57 9.41 -5.11 -7.42
N LYS A 58 10.65 -4.93 -7.90
CA LYS A 58 11.02 -4.82 -9.32
C LYS A 58 10.88 -6.14 -10.06
N SER A 59 11.16 -7.26 -9.38
CA SER A 59 11.06 -8.61 -9.93
C SER A 59 9.62 -9.15 -9.96
N GLN A 60 8.65 -8.43 -9.39
CA GLN A 60 7.23 -8.78 -9.52
C GLN A 60 6.79 -8.46 -10.94
N VAL A 61 6.57 -9.50 -11.75
CA VAL A 61 5.88 -9.36 -13.03
C VAL A 61 4.49 -8.81 -12.71
N ILE A 62 4.20 -7.57 -13.13
CA ILE A 62 2.84 -7.02 -13.11
C ILE A 62 2.05 -7.85 -14.11
N GLY A 63 1.50 -8.96 -13.65
CA GLY A 63 0.56 -9.76 -14.40
C GLY A 63 -0.68 -8.90 -14.62
N ALA A 64 -0.73 -8.23 -15.76
CA ALA A 64 -2.00 -8.07 -16.44
C ALA A 64 -2.61 -9.47 -16.48
N ALA A 65 -3.67 -9.68 -15.70
CA ALA A 65 -4.48 -10.87 -15.82
C ALA A 65 -4.80 -11.03 -17.30
N LYS A 66 -4.37 -12.15 -17.88
CA LYS A 66 -4.71 -12.51 -19.26
C LYS A 66 -6.16 -12.94 -19.31
#